data_AF-A0A944F6N3-F1
#
_entry.id   AF-A0A944F6N3-F1
#
_cell.length_a   1.000
_cell.length_b   1.000
_cell.length_c   1.000
_cell.angle_alpha   90.00
_cell.angle_beta   90.00
_cell.angle_gamma   90.00
#
_symmetry.space_group_name_H-M   'P 1'
#
loop_
_entity.id
_entity.type
_entity.pdbx_description
1 polymer ?
#
loop_
_entity_poly.entity_id
_entity_poly.type
_entity_poly.pdbx_seq_one_letter_code
_entity_poly.pdbx_strand_id
1 'polypeptide(L)'
;MEARRLPAAARLTKLALTAYLGPESLQGVAEADRVRRACGLNLHALFATLDQLVATGAVAAWALCLSIGDLHWELGTGHGRNRRQAQ
;
A
#
# COMPACT_ATOMS: atom_id res chain seq x y z
N MET A 1 8.26 -11.33 16.82
CA MET A 1 9.17 -11.68 15.71
C MET A 1 8.35 -12.35 14.61
N GLU A 2 7.45 -11.62 13.95
CA GLU A 2 6.41 -12.22 13.07
C GLU A 2 6.42 -11.59 11.67
N ALA A 3 7.59 -11.55 11.02
CA ALA A 3 7.76 -10.97 9.69
C ALA A 3 7.55 -11.98 8.54
N ARG A 4 7.13 -13.23 8.81
CA ARG A 4 7.39 -14.38 7.90
C ARG A 4 6.26 -14.87 7.01
N ARG A 5 5.06 -14.27 6.97
CA ARG A 5 3.99 -14.77 6.08
C ARG A 5 3.22 -13.73 5.29
N LEU A 6 3.85 -12.59 4.96
CA LEU A 6 3.32 -11.82 3.82
C LEU A 6 3.46 -12.67 2.55
N PRO A 7 2.38 -12.86 1.76
CA PRO A 7 2.44 -13.45 0.43
C PRO A 7 3.47 -12.72 -0.44
N ALA A 8 4.05 -13.38 -1.44
CA ALA A 8 5.06 -12.78 -2.32
C ALA A 8 4.59 -11.45 -2.93
N ALA A 9 3.32 -11.40 -3.35
CA ALA A 9 2.66 -10.18 -3.84
C ALA A 9 2.68 -9.05 -2.79
N ALA A 10 2.32 -9.33 -1.54
CA ALA A 10 2.31 -8.32 -0.48
C ALA A 10 3.70 -7.76 -0.15
N ARG A 11 4.76 -8.58 -0.24
CA ARG A 11 6.14 -8.11 -0.07
C ARG A 11 6.58 -7.20 -1.22
N LEU A 12 6.27 -7.60 -2.46
CA LEU A 12 6.56 -6.79 -3.64
C LEU A 12 5.80 -5.47 -3.62
N THR A 13 4.50 -5.51 -3.29
CA THR A 13 3.70 -4.29 -3.14
C THR A 13 4.26 -3.39 -2.06
N LYS A 14 4.58 -3.91 -0.87
CA LYS A 14 5.22 -3.11 0.18
C LYS A 14 6.53 -2.47 -0.31
N LEU A 15 7.39 -3.23 -0.97
CA LEU A 15 8.66 -2.71 -1.51
C LEU A 15 8.44 -1.60 -2.53
N ALA A 16 7.51 -1.80 -3.47
CA ALA A 16 7.15 -0.80 -4.47
C ALA A 16 6.65 0.49 -3.82
N LEU A 17 5.74 0.38 -2.84
CA LEU A 17 5.26 1.54 -2.08
C LEU A 17 6.40 2.28 -1.38
N THR A 18 7.33 1.53 -0.77
CA THR A 18 8.49 2.13 -0.07
C THR A 18 9.44 2.84 -1.05
N ALA A 19 9.59 2.30 -2.27
CA ALA A 19 10.44 2.89 -3.31
C ALA A 19 9.88 4.21 -3.88
N TYR A 20 8.57 4.43 -3.77
CA TYR A 20 7.93 5.70 -4.16
C TYR A 20 7.91 6.74 -3.02
N LEU A 21 8.43 6.42 -1.83
CA LEU A 21 8.53 7.39 -0.74
C LEU A 21 9.76 8.28 -0.89
N GLY A 22 9.62 9.53 -0.49
CA GLY A 22 10.76 10.38 -0.19
C GLY A 22 11.50 9.88 1.05
N PRO A 23 12.80 10.22 1.22
CA PRO A 23 13.66 9.69 2.27
C PRO A 23 13.14 9.91 3.71
N GLU A 24 12.34 10.94 3.93
CA GLU A 24 11.74 11.28 5.24
C GLU A 24 10.22 11.13 5.26
N SER A 25 9.60 10.60 4.18
CA SER A 25 8.15 10.53 4.07
C SER A 25 7.61 9.15 4.42
N LEU A 26 6.60 9.12 5.27
CA LEU A 26 5.78 7.93 5.52
C LEU A 26 4.56 7.86 4.60
N GLN A 27 4.29 8.94 3.86
CA GLN A 27 3.17 9.07 2.95
C GLN A 27 3.68 9.12 1.50
N GLY A 28 2.98 8.40 0.62
CA GLY A 28 3.33 8.32 -0.79
C GLY A 28 2.12 8.47 -1.69
N VAL A 29 2.39 8.89 -2.91
CA VAL A 29 1.41 8.97 -4.00
C VAL A 29 2.04 8.45 -5.28
N ALA A 30 1.30 7.62 -6.01
CA ALA A 30 1.68 7.15 -7.33
C ALA A 30 0.44 6.67 -8.08
N GLU A 31 0.46 6.74 -9.41
CA GLU A 31 -0.59 6.16 -10.25
C GLU A 31 -0.82 4.68 -9.91
N ALA A 32 -2.07 4.29 -9.68
CA ALA A 32 -2.43 2.91 -9.33
C ALA A 32 -1.99 1.92 -10.42
N ASP A 33 -2.07 2.31 -11.69
CA ASP A 33 -1.62 1.49 -12.82
C ASP A 33 -0.10 1.26 -12.82
N ARG A 34 0.69 2.25 -12.37
CA ARG A 34 2.14 2.11 -12.26
C ARG A 34 2.51 1.11 -11.17
N VAL A 35 1.90 1.23 -9.99
CA VAL A 35 2.13 0.30 -8.86
C VAL A 35 1.68 -1.12 -9.25
N ARG A 36 0.54 -1.24 -9.89
CA ARG A 36 0.00 -2.50 -10.40
C ARG A 36 0.95 -3.20 -11.37
N ARG A 37 1.47 -2.47 -12.36
CA ARG A 37 2.43 -3.00 -13.34
C ARG A 37 3.75 -3.41 -12.68
N ALA A 38 4.27 -2.59 -11.77
CA ALA A 38 5.48 -2.90 -11.02
C ALA A 38 5.34 -4.19 -10.18
N CYS A 39 4.14 -4.47 -9.66
CA CYS A 39 3.86 -5.67 -8.88
C CYS A 39 3.41 -6.87 -9.74
N GLY A 40 3.17 -6.68 -11.05
CA GLY A 40 2.58 -7.71 -11.92
C GLY A 40 1.15 -8.11 -11.53
N LEU A 41 0.38 -7.20 -10.92
CA LEU A 41 -0.97 -7.46 -10.43
C LEU A 41 -2.04 -6.90 -11.39
N ASN A 42 -3.30 -7.26 -11.15
CA ASN A 42 -4.44 -6.49 -11.64
C ASN A 42 -4.93 -5.52 -10.54
N LEU A 43 -5.81 -4.57 -10.84
CA LEU A 43 -6.27 -3.57 -9.86
C LEU A 43 -6.96 -4.22 -8.65
N HIS A 44 -7.82 -5.22 -8.89
CA HIS A 44 -8.51 -5.92 -7.81
C HIS A 44 -7.54 -6.64 -6.86
N ALA A 45 -6.53 -7.32 -7.41
CA ALA A 45 -5.49 -7.99 -6.63
C ALA A 45 -4.58 -6.99 -5.90
N LEU A 46 -4.32 -5.81 -6.49
CA LEU A 46 -3.58 -4.73 -5.83
C LEU A 46 -4.34 -4.24 -4.60
N PHE A 47 -5.63 -3.90 -4.73
CA PHE A 47 -6.43 -3.42 -3.59
C PHE A 47 -6.57 -4.47 -2.50
N ALA A 48 -6.83 -5.74 -2.85
CA ALA A 48 -6.85 -6.82 -1.88
C ALA A 48 -5.50 -6.99 -1.15
N THR A 49 -4.39 -6.79 -1.86
CA THR A 49 -3.05 -6.84 -1.26
C THR A 49 -2.80 -5.64 -0.33
N LEU A 50 -3.25 -4.44 -0.70
CA LEU A 50 -3.18 -3.25 0.16
C LEU A 50 -4.01 -3.43 1.44
N ASP A 51 -5.20 -4.00 1.34
CA ASP A 51 -6.03 -4.33 2.50
C ASP A 51 -5.36 -5.36 3.43
N GLN A 52 -4.66 -6.35 2.86
CA GLN A 52 -3.84 -7.28 3.65
C GLN A 52 -2.67 -6.56 4.34
N LEU A 53 -2.02 -5.62 3.66
CA LEU A 53 -0.93 -4.83 4.25
C LEU A 53 -1.45 -3.95 5.40
N VAL A 54 -2.66 -3.43 5.31
CA VAL A 54 -3.33 -2.73 6.41
C VAL A 54 -3.65 -3.68 7.56
N ALA A 55 -4.20 -4.85 7.28
CA ALA A 55 -4.50 -5.86 8.31
C ALA A 55 -3.25 -6.32 9.07
N THR A 56 -2.09 -6.34 8.40
CA THR A 56 -0.79 -6.67 9.04
C THR A 56 -0.10 -5.47 9.69
N GLY A 57 -0.65 -4.26 9.58
CA GLY A 57 -0.05 -3.03 10.10
C GLY A 57 1.19 -2.55 9.34
N ALA A 58 1.49 -3.13 8.18
CA ALA A 58 2.59 -2.71 7.33
C ALA A 58 2.28 -1.39 6.60
N VAL A 59 1.01 -1.18 6.28
CA VAL A 59 0.44 0.07 5.75
C VAL A 59 -0.58 0.56 6.78
N ALA A 60 -0.57 1.84 7.13
CA ALA A 60 -1.54 2.43 8.04
C ALA A 60 -2.89 2.61 7.35
N ALA A 61 -2.86 3.18 6.15
CA ALA A 61 -4.04 3.43 5.33
C ALA A 61 -3.65 3.55 3.85
N TRP A 62 -4.61 3.35 2.96
CA TRP A 62 -4.50 3.64 1.54
C TRP A 62 -5.82 4.21 1.02
N ALA A 63 -5.74 5.02 -0.03
CA ALA A 63 -6.89 5.61 -0.70
C ALA A 63 -6.62 5.71 -2.21
N LEU A 64 -7.65 5.48 -3.03
CA LEU A 64 -7.57 5.69 -4.47
C LEU A 64 -8.35 6.95 -4.84
N CYS A 65 -7.68 7.92 -5.43
CA CYS A 65 -8.33 9.09 -6.00
C CYS A 65 -8.90 8.73 -7.38
N LEU A 66 -10.21 8.46 -7.45
CA LEU A 66 -10.87 8.00 -8.68
C LEU A 66 -10.87 9.05 -9.81
N SER A 67 -10.73 10.34 -9.49
CA SER A 67 -10.72 11.41 -10.49
C SER A 67 -9.44 11.46 -11.32
N ILE A 68 -8.31 11.06 -10.74
CA ILE A 68 -6.99 11.12 -11.38
C ILE A 68 -6.28 9.75 -11.46
N GLY A 69 -6.80 8.72 -10.78
CA GLY A 69 -6.24 7.37 -10.78
C GLY A 69 -5.05 7.18 -9.83
N ASP A 70 -4.81 8.14 -8.93
CA ASP A 70 -3.68 8.11 -8.02
C ASP A 70 -3.99 7.29 -6.76
N LEU A 71 -3.06 6.41 -6.43
CA LEU A 71 -3.04 5.68 -5.18
C LEU A 71 -2.23 6.49 -4.16
N HIS A 72 -2.88 6.86 -3.07
CA HIS A 72 -2.26 7.43 -1.88
C HIS A 72 -2.12 6.33 -0.82
N TRP A 73 -1.00 6.32 -0.10
CA TRP A 73 -0.82 5.40 1.02
C TRP A 73 0.02 6.04 2.14
N GLU A 74 -0.12 5.46 3.32
CA GLU A 74 0.68 5.79 4.50
C GLU A 74 1.27 4.51 5.08
N LEU A 75 2.56 4.46 5.35
CA LEU A 75 3.19 3.31 5.99
C LEU A 75 2.85 3.25 7.49
N GLY A 76 2.63 2.03 7.98
CA GLY A 76 2.41 1.81 9.41
C GLY A 76 3.69 2.05 10.19
N THR A 77 3.65 2.97 11.16
CA THR A 77 4.74 3.20 12.13
C THR A 77 4.81 2.13 13.23
N GLY A 78 4.04 1.04 13.10
CA GLY A 78 3.94 -0.03 14.10
C GLY A 78 2.90 0.22 15.21
N HIS A 79 2.16 1.34 15.18
CA HIS A 79 1.09 1.61 16.13
C HIS A 79 -0.28 1.61 15.41
N GLY A 80 -0.99 0.49 15.50
CA GLY A 80 -2.27 0.27 14.83
C GLY A 80 -3.30 1.34 15.16
N ARG A 81 -3.61 2.19 14.18
CA ARG A 81 -4.82 3.02 14.18
C ARG A 81 -5.45 2.97 12.79
N ASN A 82 -6.31 1.97 12.64
CA ASN A 82 -7.16 1.74 11.48
C ASN A 82 -8.13 2.92 11.32
N ARG A 83 -7.83 3.85 10.41
CA ARG A 83 -8.79 4.86 9.93
C ARG A 83 -9.17 4.51 8.51
N ARG A 84 -10.31 3.83 8.37
CA ARG A 84 -11.04 3.73 7.10
C ARG A 84 -11.86 5.01 6.93
N GLN A 85 -11.56 5.81 5.92
CA GLN A 85 -12.55 6.73 5.36
C GLN A 85 -12.50 6.64 3.85
N ALA A 86 -13.56 6.01 3.32
CA ALA A 86 -14.05 6.21 1.98
C ALA A 86 -14.61 7.64 1.88
N GLN A 87 -14.20 8.37 0.83
CA GLN A 87 -14.99 9.43 0.25
C GLN A 87 -15.52 8.93 -1.09
#